data_AF-A0A0Q6KPC3-F1
#
_entry.id   AF-A0A0Q6KPC3-F1
#
_cell.length_a   1.000
_cell.length_b   1.000
_cell.length_c   1.000
_cell.angle_alpha   90.00
_cell.angle_beta   90.00
_cell.angle_gamma   90.00
#
_symmetry.space_group_name_H-M   'P 1'
#
loop_
_entity.id
_entity.type
_entity.pdbx_description
1 polymer ?
#
loop_
_entity_poly.entity_id
_entity_poly.type
_entity_poly.pdbx_seq_one_letter_code
_entity_poly.pdbx_strand_id
1 'polypeptide(L)'
;MRGFSGVVRLLAAALLVVGGLAVVGHLNPQRQLGVGTDRLGPDSGEQVTDYLARAETSLLADDAEPRWGSVSFDRELTAEQAYAAANDVRISMVLFRVPLDRVQTPILTVGVPGSERSVLNSTARAAGQIQESFGAGDRQAQIEAVSQRRLLGGCACVVTLVVRGTPAELSEVAGRDGVRAVEALPPDAVSGKFAVEPLLPEYVDTVGPLPDDGPIPTE
;
A
#
# COMPACT_ATOMS: atom_id res chain seq x y z
N MET A 1 5.49 69.83 3.74
CA MET A 1 5.94 68.83 4.75
C MET A 1 4.88 67.77 5.13
N ARG A 2 3.81 67.54 4.33
CA ARG A 2 2.77 66.53 4.63
C ARG A 2 3.06 65.12 4.06
N GLY A 3 3.93 64.99 3.05
CA GLY A 3 4.24 63.69 2.42
C GLY A 3 5.15 62.77 3.24
N PHE A 4 6.11 63.34 3.99
CA PHE A 4 7.11 62.55 4.73
C PHE A 4 6.51 61.75 5.90
N SER A 5 5.50 62.33 6.58
CA SER A 5 4.81 61.66 7.69
C SER A 5 3.91 60.50 7.22
N GLY A 6 3.36 60.59 6.00
CA GLY A 6 2.58 59.50 5.40
C GLY A 6 3.44 58.29 5.05
N VAL A 7 4.62 58.52 4.47
CA VAL A 7 5.57 57.47 4.12
C VAL A 7 6.10 56.75 5.36
N VAL A 8 6.44 57.49 6.42
CA VAL A 8 6.91 56.90 7.69
C VAL A 8 5.83 56.03 8.34
N ARG A 9 4.57 56.45 8.32
CA ARG A 9 3.44 55.66 8.85
C ARG A 9 3.18 54.40 8.04
N LEU A 10 3.28 54.48 6.71
CA LEU A 10 3.15 53.32 5.83
C LEU A 10 4.27 52.30 6.06
N LEU A 11 5.51 52.76 6.22
CA LEU A 11 6.64 51.88 6.53
C LEU A 11 6.50 51.20 7.89
N ALA A 12 6.07 51.94 8.92
CA ALA A 12 5.83 51.38 10.25
C ALA A 12 4.70 50.34 10.25
N ALA A 13 3.61 50.62 9.53
CA ALA A 13 2.51 49.68 9.37
C ALA A 13 2.95 48.41 8.62
N ALA A 14 3.74 48.56 7.55
CA ALA A 14 4.28 47.43 6.79
C ALA A 14 5.20 46.56 7.66
N LEU A 15 6.09 47.17 8.45
CA LEU A 15 6.96 46.44 9.37
C LEU A 15 6.18 45.68 10.44
N LEU A 16 5.10 46.27 10.98
CA LEU A 16 4.23 45.60 11.93
C LEU A 16 3.51 44.39 11.31
N VAL A 17 3.03 44.52 10.08
CA VAL A 17 2.39 43.41 9.36
C VAL A 17 3.40 42.30 9.08
N VAL A 18 4.58 42.63 8.57
CA VAL A 18 5.64 41.65 8.29
C VAL A 18 6.11 40.96 9.58
N GLY A 19 6.33 41.72 10.64
CA GLY A 19 6.69 41.17 11.96
C GLY A 19 5.60 40.27 12.53
N GLY A 20 4.33 40.67 12.41
CA GLY A 20 3.19 39.85 12.81
C GLY A 20 3.09 38.54 12.04
N LEU A 21 3.26 38.58 10.71
CA LEU A 21 3.29 37.38 9.87
C LEU A 21 4.47 36.47 10.22
N ALA A 22 5.65 37.03 10.52
CA ALA A 22 6.81 36.25 10.95
C ALA A 22 6.57 35.55 12.29
N VAL A 23 5.96 36.22 13.27
CA VAL A 23 5.59 35.63 14.56
C VAL A 23 4.54 34.53 14.36
N VAL A 24 3.51 34.76 13.54
CA VAL A 24 2.51 33.73 13.22
C VAL A 24 3.14 32.52 12.55
N GLY A 25 4.05 32.72 11.58
CA GLY A 25 4.78 31.64 10.92
C GLY A 25 5.71 30.87 11.86
N HIS A 26 6.35 31.55 12.82
CA HIS A 26 7.20 30.91 13.83
C HIS A 26 6.39 30.09 14.85
N LEU A 27 5.23 30.59 15.27
CA LEU A 27 4.32 29.89 16.19
C LEU A 27 3.50 28.78 15.50
N ASN A 28 3.39 28.83 14.17
CA ASN A 28 2.68 27.85 13.35
C ASN A 28 3.59 27.37 12.21
N PRO A 29 4.67 26.62 12.52
CA PRO A 29 5.54 26.08 11.49
C PRO A 29 4.68 25.25 10.52
N GLN A 30 4.81 25.54 9.22
CA GLN A 30 4.15 24.74 8.19
C GLN A 30 4.57 23.28 8.40
N ARG A 31 3.59 22.37 8.56
CA ARG A 31 3.87 20.94 8.61
C ARG A 31 4.66 20.60 7.35
N GLN A 32 5.93 20.24 7.50
CA GLN A 32 6.69 19.68 6.39
C GLN A 32 5.94 18.42 5.97
N LEU A 33 5.40 18.41 4.76
CA LEU A 33 4.96 17.18 4.12
C LEU A 33 6.25 16.39 3.94
N GLY A 34 6.53 15.46 4.86
CA GLY A 34 7.61 14.50 4.66
C GLY A 34 7.43 13.88 3.29
N VAL A 35 8.48 13.88 2.47
CA VAL A 35 8.50 13.07 1.26
C VAL A 35 8.43 11.63 1.76
N GLY A 36 7.27 10.99 1.65
CA GLY A 36 7.10 9.59 1.98
C GLY A 36 7.79 8.75 0.91
N THR A 37 9.12 8.59 1.04
CA THR A 37 9.92 7.71 0.19
C THR A 37 9.76 6.25 0.58
N ASP A 38 9.18 5.99 1.76
CA ASP A 38 8.98 4.62 2.25
C ASP A 38 7.97 3.89 1.37
N ARG A 39 8.35 2.66 1.02
CA ARG A 39 7.56 1.80 0.17
C ARG A 39 7.75 0.36 0.61
N LEU A 40 6.65 -0.37 0.67
CA LEU A 40 6.65 -1.82 0.77
C LEU A 40 6.52 -2.39 -0.63
N GLY A 41 7.34 -3.36 -0.98
CA GLY A 41 7.32 -4.05 -2.26
C GLY A 41 8.56 -3.90 -3.12
N PRO A 42 8.61 -4.63 -4.26
CA PRO A 42 9.71 -4.57 -5.22
C PRO A 42 9.63 -3.34 -6.11
N ASP A 43 10.77 -2.73 -6.47
CA ASP A 43 10.84 -1.62 -7.41
C ASP A 43 10.54 -2.08 -8.84
N SER A 44 10.02 -1.17 -9.67
CA SER A 44 9.87 -1.45 -11.11
C SER A 44 11.24 -1.68 -11.74
N GLY A 45 11.41 -2.82 -12.42
CA GLY A 45 12.68 -3.26 -12.99
C GLY A 45 13.66 -3.91 -12.00
N GLU A 46 13.30 -4.05 -10.71
CA GLU A 46 14.12 -4.77 -9.73
C GLU A 46 14.16 -6.27 -10.07
N GLN A 47 15.34 -6.90 -9.93
CA GLN A 47 15.41 -8.35 -9.98
C GLN A 47 14.71 -8.92 -8.75
N VAL A 48 13.89 -9.95 -8.95
CA VAL A 48 13.12 -10.54 -7.85
C VAL A 48 14.04 -11.10 -6.77
N THR A 49 15.19 -11.66 -7.14
CA THR A 49 16.20 -12.14 -6.18
C THR A 49 16.75 -11.02 -5.30
N ASP A 50 16.96 -9.83 -5.86
CA ASP A 50 17.48 -8.67 -5.13
C ASP A 50 16.43 -8.16 -4.15
N TYR A 51 15.16 -8.11 -4.59
CA TYR A 51 14.03 -7.79 -3.72
C TYR A 51 13.92 -8.75 -2.52
N LEU A 52 13.96 -10.06 -2.77
CA LEU A 52 13.82 -11.06 -1.72
C LEU A 52 14.95 -10.95 -0.67
N ALA A 53 16.19 -10.74 -1.11
CA ALA A 53 17.32 -10.54 -0.21
C ALA A 53 17.18 -9.25 0.62
N ARG A 54 16.67 -8.17 0.01
CA ARG A 54 16.41 -6.90 0.69
C ARG A 54 15.29 -7.03 1.72
N ALA A 55 14.20 -7.73 1.36
CA ALA A 55 13.09 -8.01 2.26
C ALA A 55 13.56 -8.82 3.49
N GLU A 56 14.33 -9.89 3.28
CA GLU A 56 14.91 -10.67 4.38
C GLU A 56 15.81 -9.82 5.29
N THR A 57 16.68 -9.00 4.69
CA THR A 57 17.57 -8.09 5.44
C THR A 57 16.78 -7.09 6.30
N SER A 58 15.61 -6.65 5.84
CA SER A 58 14.77 -5.68 6.58
C SER A 58 14.22 -6.22 7.90
N LEU A 59 14.18 -7.55 8.07
CA LEU A 59 13.74 -8.23 9.29
C LEU A 59 14.85 -8.34 10.33
N LEU A 60 16.11 -8.07 9.96
CA LEU A 60 17.27 -8.12 10.85
C LEU A 60 17.24 -6.93 11.82
N ALA A 61 16.46 -7.06 12.88
CA ALA A 61 16.42 -6.14 13.99
C ALA A 61 16.19 -6.89 15.30
N ASP A 62 17.02 -6.61 16.29
CA ASP A 62 16.96 -7.23 17.62
C ASP A 62 16.12 -6.40 18.62
N ASP A 63 15.33 -5.46 18.13
CA ASP A 63 14.39 -4.70 18.94
C ASP A 63 12.98 -5.31 18.93
N ALA A 64 12.18 -4.90 19.90
CA ALA A 64 10.76 -5.24 19.97
C ALA A 64 9.88 -4.07 19.48
N GLU A 65 10.45 -3.09 18.77
CA GLU A 65 9.68 -1.97 18.28
C GLU A 65 8.85 -2.46 17.11
N PRO A 66 7.51 -2.40 17.19
CA PRO A 66 6.71 -2.88 16.10
C PRO A 66 7.05 -2.07 14.82
N ARG A 67 7.01 -2.69 13.64
CA ARG A 67 7.13 -2.05 12.32
C ARG A 67 5.92 -2.27 11.40
N TRP A 68 5.75 -1.42 10.40
CA TRP A 68 4.86 -1.70 9.27
C TRP A 68 5.54 -2.68 8.34
N GLY A 69 4.82 -3.68 7.85
CA GLY A 69 5.38 -4.65 6.91
C GLY A 69 4.40 -5.11 5.85
N SER A 70 4.93 -5.70 4.79
CA SER A 70 4.15 -6.44 3.80
C SER A 70 4.40 -7.93 3.95
N VAL A 71 3.37 -8.73 3.68
CA VAL A 71 3.46 -10.18 3.53
C VAL A 71 3.02 -10.49 2.12
N SER A 72 3.94 -10.90 1.26
CA SER A 72 3.66 -11.30 -0.13
C SER A 72 3.63 -12.81 -0.25
N PHE A 73 2.72 -13.32 -1.07
CA PHE A 73 2.47 -14.75 -1.20
C PHE A 73 3.09 -15.34 -2.47
N ASP A 74 3.39 -16.65 -2.45
CA ASP A 74 3.96 -17.37 -3.60
C ASP A 74 2.92 -17.72 -4.67
N ARG A 75 1.66 -17.62 -4.30
CA ARG A 75 0.46 -17.77 -5.11
C ARG A 75 -0.65 -16.92 -4.51
N GLU A 76 -1.71 -16.65 -5.26
CA GLU A 76 -2.89 -16.02 -4.69
C GLU A 76 -3.52 -16.91 -3.61
N LEU A 77 -3.90 -16.28 -2.50
CA LEU A 77 -4.58 -16.95 -1.38
C LEU A 77 -6.04 -16.50 -1.27
N THR A 78 -6.88 -17.32 -0.64
CA THR A 78 -8.19 -16.84 -0.16
C THR A 78 -7.99 -15.93 1.05
N ALA A 79 -9.01 -15.15 1.43
CA ALA A 79 -8.93 -14.30 2.60
C ALA A 79 -8.72 -15.09 3.91
N GLU A 80 -9.30 -16.28 4.01
CA GLU A 80 -9.13 -17.20 5.14
C GLU A 80 -7.69 -17.71 5.21
N GLN A 81 -7.13 -18.14 4.08
CA GLN A 81 -5.74 -18.59 3.99
C GLN A 81 -4.76 -17.47 4.35
N ALA A 82 -4.99 -16.26 3.82
CA ALA A 82 -4.17 -15.09 4.12
C ALA A 82 -4.26 -14.69 5.61
N TYR A 83 -5.46 -14.73 6.22
CA TYR A 83 -5.63 -14.50 7.65
C TYR A 83 -4.83 -15.51 8.49
N ALA A 84 -4.92 -16.80 8.15
CA ALA A 84 -4.16 -17.85 8.82
C ALA A 84 -2.64 -17.72 8.62
N ALA A 85 -2.20 -17.19 7.48
CA ALA A 85 -0.78 -16.94 7.21
C ALA A 85 -0.21 -15.78 8.04
N ALA A 86 -1.02 -14.79 8.43
CA ALA A 86 -0.54 -13.68 9.25
C ALA A 86 -0.21 -14.05 10.70
N ASN A 87 -0.58 -15.25 11.17
CA ASN A 87 -0.20 -15.78 12.49
C ASN A 87 -0.42 -14.80 13.65
N ASP A 88 -1.66 -14.29 13.78
CA ASP A 88 -2.09 -13.29 14.77
C ASP A 88 -1.43 -11.90 14.66
N VAL A 89 -0.48 -11.70 13.73
CA VAL A 89 0.05 -10.36 13.43
C VAL A 89 -1.06 -9.48 12.88
N ARG A 90 -1.15 -8.25 13.41
CA ARG A 90 -2.25 -7.34 13.08
C ARG A 90 -2.25 -6.96 11.60
N ILE A 91 -3.25 -7.47 10.87
CA ILE A 91 -3.53 -7.06 9.49
C ILE A 91 -4.23 -5.70 9.48
N SER A 92 -3.72 -4.78 8.67
CA SER A 92 -4.31 -3.43 8.49
C SER A 92 -4.88 -3.20 7.09
N MET A 93 -4.42 -3.98 6.13
CA MET A 93 -4.82 -3.85 4.73
C MET A 93 -4.67 -5.20 4.03
N VAL A 94 -5.57 -5.45 3.09
CA VAL A 94 -5.54 -6.61 2.20
C VAL A 94 -5.50 -6.09 0.77
N LEU A 95 -4.53 -6.56 -0.02
CA LEU A 95 -4.42 -6.25 -1.44
C LEU A 95 -4.91 -7.46 -2.24
N PHE A 96 -5.84 -7.19 -3.16
CA PHE A 96 -6.44 -8.18 -4.03
C PHE A 96 -6.03 -7.96 -5.48
N ARG A 97 -5.81 -9.04 -6.21
CA ARG A 97 -5.74 -9.06 -7.67
C ARG A 97 -6.42 -10.34 -8.13
N VAL A 98 -7.36 -10.22 -9.07
CA VAL A 98 -8.04 -11.40 -9.60
C VAL A 98 -7.15 -12.03 -10.68
N PRO A 99 -6.65 -13.26 -10.50
CA PRO A 99 -5.78 -13.87 -11.50
C PRO A 99 -6.59 -14.24 -12.74
N LEU A 100 -6.16 -13.71 -13.88
CA LEU A 100 -6.65 -14.04 -15.21
C LEU A 100 -5.43 -14.30 -16.11
N ASP A 101 -5.45 -15.41 -16.84
CA ASP A 101 -4.31 -15.84 -17.64
C ASP A 101 -3.97 -14.78 -18.70
N ARG A 102 -2.75 -14.22 -18.61
CA ARG A 102 -2.24 -13.16 -19.51
C ARG A 102 -3.17 -11.95 -19.63
N VAL A 103 -3.91 -11.61 -18.57
CA VAL A 103 -4.76 -10.41 -18.50
C VAL A 103 -4.36 -9.59 -17.28
N GLN A 104 -4.14 -8.30 -17.48
CA GLN A 104 -3.86 -7.40 -16.37
C GLN A 104 -5.17 -7.02 -15.68
N THR A 105 -5.30 -7.41 -14.41
CA THR A 105 -6.40 -7.00 -13.54
C THR A 105 -5.92 -5.95 -12.54
N PRO A 106 -6.79 -5.01 -12.12
CA PRO A 106 -6.42 -3.98 -11.18
C PRO A 106 -6.09 -4.58 -9.80
N ILE A 107 -5.12 -3.97 -9.12
CA ILE A 107 -4.87 -4.24 -7.70
C ILE A 107 -5.86 -3.41 -6.88
N LEU A 108 -6.65 -4.08 -6.06
CA LEU A 108 -7.67 -3.49 -5.20
C LEU A 108 -7.19 -3.51 -3.75
N THR A 109 -7.31 -2.37 -3.08
CA THR A 109 -6.75 -2.20 -1.74
C THR A 109 -7.87 -1.97 -0.74
N VAL A 110 -7.95 -2.83 0.29
CA VAL A 110 -9.00 -2.77 1.31
C VAL A 110 -8.37 -2.66 2.69
N GLY A 111 -8.53 -1.49 3.33
CA GLY A 111 -8.19 -1.32 4.75
C GLY A 111 -9.14 -2.09 5.66
N VAL A 112 -8.59 -2.72 6.70
CA VAL A 112 -9.32 -3.55 7.67
C VAL A 112 -8.91 -3.24 9.12
N PRO A 113 -9.82 -3.36 10.10
CA PRO A 113 -9.48 -3.28 11.52
C PRO A 113 -8.55 -4.40 12.02
N GLY A 114 -8.55 -5.56 11.35
CA GLY A 114 -7.62 -6.67 11.60
C GLY A 114 -8.23 -7.91 12.25
N SER A 115 -9.53 -7.90 12.59
CA SER A 115 -10.22 -9.12 13.03
C SER A 115 -10.45 -10.08 11.87
N GLU A 116 -10.48 -11.39 12.15
CA GLU A 116 -10.80 -12.44 11.16
C GLU A 116 -12.01 -12.06 10.30
N ARG A 117 -13.14 -11.78 10.95
CA ARG A 117 -14.37 -11.36 10.25
C ARG A 117 -14.17 -10.14 9.35
N SER A 118 -13.30 -9.20 9.71
CA SER A 118 -13.02 -8.03 8.87
C SER A 118 -12.15 -8.35 7.65
N VAL A 119 -11.21 -9.28 7.78
CA VAL A 119 -10.36 -9.77 6.69
C VAL A 119 -11.19 -10.63 5.73
N LEU A 120 -11.99 -11.56 6.24
CA LEU A 120 -12.88 -12.40 5.43
C LEU A 120 -13.88 -11.54 4.64
N ASN A 121 -14.50 -10.53 5.27
CA ASN A 121 -15.42 -9.61 4.59
C ASN A 121 -14.75 -8.62 3.63
N SER A 122 -13.42 -8.54 3.59
CA SER A 122 -12.72 -7.59 2.73
C SER A 122 -12.82 -7.96 1.25
N THR A 123 -13.07 -9.23 0.92
CA THR A 123 -13.36 -9.71 -0.46
C THR A 123 -14.60 -9.04 -1.05
N ALA A 124 -15.72 -9.04 -0.33
CA ALA A 124 -16.95 -8.37 -0.76
C ALA A 124 -16.77 -6.85 -0.88
N ARG A 125 -15.92 -6.25 -0.01
CA ARG A 125 -15.58 -4.83 -0.13
C ARG A 125 -14.73 -4.53 -1.36
N ALA A 126 -13.77 -5.37 -1.69
CA ALA A 126 -12.98 -5.27 -2.92
C ALA A 126 -13.90 -5.36 -4.15
N ALA A 127 -14.85 -6.31 -4.16
CA ALA A 127 -15.84 -6.43 -5.24
C ALA A 127 -16.70 -5.16 -5.42
N GLY A 128 -16.98 -4.45 -4.33
CA GLY A 128 -17.70 -3.17 -4.36
C GLY A 128 -16.91 -2.01 -4.98
N GLN A 129 -15.57 -2.04 -4.93
CA GLN A 129 -14.71 -1.00 -5.52
C GLN A 129 -14.68 -1.06 -7.05
N ILE A 130 -14.94 -2.23 -7.65
CA ILE A 130 -14.89 -2.43 -9.11
C ILE A 130 -15.96 -1.61 -9.86
N GLN A 131 -16.99 -1.10 -9.20
CA GLN A 131 -18.03 -0.28 -9.83
C GLN A 131 -17.62 1.18 -10.10
N GLU A 132 -16.45 1.63 -9.61
CA GLU A 132 -16.04 3.04 -9.68
C GLU A 132 -15.14 3.39 -10.89
N SER A 133 -14.69 2.40 -11.68
CA SER A 133 -13.79 2.61 -12.82
C SER A 133 -14.58 2.67 -14.14
N PHE A 134 -15.02 3.86 -14.55
CA PHE A 134 -15.68 4.06 -15.85
C PHE A 134 -14.67 4.08 -17.01
N GLY A 135 -14.17 2.90 -17.40
CA GLY A 135 -13.48 2.68 -18.67
C GLY A 135 -14.45 2.18 -19.73
N ALA A 136 -14.97 3.06 -20.58
CA ALA A 136 -15.84 2.67 -21.70
C ALA A 136 -15.01 1.96 -22.79
N GLY A 137 -14.99 0.63 -22.74
CA GLY A 137 -14.45 -0.25 -23.78
C GLY A 137 -14.72 -1.71 -23.41
N ASP A 138 -15.18 -2.51 -24.38
CA ASP A 138 -15.75 -3.85 -24.13
C ASP A 138 -14.81 -4.77 -23.31
N ARG A 139 -13.49 -4.68 -23.50
CA ARG A 139 -12.50 -5.49 -22.77
C ARG A 139 -12.39 -5.13 -21.28
N GLN A 140 -12.25 -3.85 -20.94
CA GLN A 140 -12.10 -3.44 -19.54
C GLN A 140 -13.37 -3.77 -18.73
N ALA A 141 -14.54 -3.50 -19.31
CA ALA A 141 -15.82 -3.85 -18.69
C ALA A 141 -15.98 -5.37 -18.48
N GLN A 142 -15.50 -6.19 -19.42
CA GLN A 142 -15.50 -7.64 -19.27
C GLN A 142 -14.56 -8.10 -18.16
N ILE A 143 -13.35 -7.52 -18.05
CA ILE A 143 -12.40 -7.82 -16.97
C ILE A 143 -12.99 -7.49 -15.62
N GLU A 144 -13.60 -6.30 -15.49
CA GLU A 144 -14.26 -5.85 -14.26
C GLU A 144 -15.42 -6.76 -13.88
N ALA A 145 -16.27 -7.14 -14.84
CA ALA A 145 -17.40 -8.03 -14.59
C ALA A 145 -16.94 -9.42 -14.10
N VAL A 146 -15.93 -10.02 -14.72
CA VAL A 146 -15.35 -11.30 -14.28
C VAL A 146 -14.70 -11.17 -12.91
N SER A 147 -13.94 -10.08 -12.70
CA SER A 147 -13.25 -9.81 -11.44
C SER A 147 -14.23 -9.68 -10.28
N GLN A 148 -15.31 -8.92 -10.48
CA GLN A 148 -16.36 -8.76 -9.47
C GLN A 148 -17.03 -10.10 -9.13
N ARG A 149 -17.39 -10.91 -10.14
CA ARG A 149 -17.99 -12.23 -9.90
C ARG A 149 -17.07 -13.14 -9.10
N ARG A 150 -15.78 -13.21 -9.45
CA ARG A 150 -14.79 -14.05 -8.76
C ARG A 150 -14.56 -13.60 -7.32
N LEU A 151 -14.47 -12.30 -7.07
CA LEU A 151 -14.35 -11.76 -5.71
C LEU A 151 -15.56 -12.08 -4.86
N LEU A 152 -16.78 -11.91 -5.39
CA LEU A 152 -18.02 -12.28 -4.70
C LEU A 152 -18.13 -13.81 -4.49
N GLY A 153 -17.49 -14.60 -5.34
CA GLY A 153 -17.38 -16.06 -5.21
C GLY A 153 -16.29 -16.54 -4.25
N GLY A 154 -15.53 -15.65 -3.59
CA GLY A 154 -14.50 -16.02 -2.63
C GLY A 154 -13.23 -16.60 -3.27
N CYS A 155 -12.84 -16.09 -4.43
CA CYS A 155 -11.63 -16.55 -5.12
C CYS A 155 -10.35 -16.45 -4.28
N ALA A 156 -9.36 -17.28 -4.61
CA ALA A 156 -7.98 -17.06 -4.23
C ALA A 156 -7.45 -15.87 -5.05
N CYS A 157 -7.45 -14.69 -4.42
CA CYS A 157 -7.19 -13.40 -5.07
C CYS A 157 -6.41 -12.44 -4.16
N VAL A 158 -6.03 -12.84 -2.95
CA VAL A 158 -5.18 -12.03 -2.06
C VAL A 158 -3.73 -12.21 -2.51
N VAL A 159 -3.06 -11.10 -2.79
CA VAL A 159 -1.64 -11.10 -3.23
C VAL A 159 -0.68 -10.61 -2.16
N THR A 160 -1.14 -9.66 -1.32
CA THR A 160 -0.31 -9.09 -0.24
C THR A 160 -1.18 -8.67 0.94
N LEU A 161 -0.64 -8.81 2.16
CA LEU A 161 -1.16 -8.17 3.36
C LEU A 161 -0.25 -7.01 3.78
N VAL A 162 -0.82 -5.94 4.32
CA VAL A 162 -0.05 -4.98 5.12
C VAL A 162 -0.32 -5.27 6.58
N VAL A 163 0.75 -5.53 7.32
CA VAL A 163 0.72 -5.96 8.71
C VAL A 163 1.47 -5.00 9.60
N ARG A 164 1.24 -5.14 10.91
CA ARG A 164 1.90 -4.35 11.95
C ARG A 164 2.33 -5.31 13.06
N GLY A 165 3.64 -5.54 13.19
CA GLY A 165 4.21 -6.50 14.14
C GLY A 165 5.67 -6.19 14.46
N THR A 166 6.22 -6.85 15.47
CA THR A 166 7.65 -6.82 15.84
C THR A 166 8.50 -7.56 14.81
N PRO A 167 9.82 -7.28 14.73
CA PRO A 167 10.72 -8.03 13.85
C PRO A 167 10.65 -9.56 14.05
N ALA A 168 10.50 -10.01 15.30
CA ALA A 168 10.35 -11.43 15.64
C ALA A 168 9.05 -12.02 15.07
N GLU A 169 7.90 -11.37 15.30
CA GLU A 169 6.61 -11.79 14.76
C GLU A 169 6.61 -11.83 13.21
N LEU A 170 7.23 -10.83 12.57
CA LEU A 170 7.34 -10.78 11.12
C LEU A 170 8.25 -11.88 10.57
N SER A 171 9.31 -12.23 11.29
CA SER A 171 10.20 -13.35 10.94
C SER A 171 9.49 -14.70 11.08
N GLU A 172 8.63 -14.87 12.07
CA GLU A 172 7.80 -16.07 12.20
C GLU A 172 6.82 -16.21 11.03
N VAL A 173 6.20 -15.10 10.58
CA VAL A 173 5.34 -15.09 9.39
C VAL A 173 6.13 -15.46 8.13
N ALA A 174 7.36 -14.97 7.99
CA ALA A 174 8.22 -15.28 6.85
C ALA A 174 8.52 -16.78 6.68
N GLY A 175 8.50 -17.55 7.77
CA GLY A 175 8.71 -19.00 7.75
C GLY A 175 7.47 -19.85 7.42
N ARG A 176 6.33 -19.24 7.10
CA ARG A 176 5.06 -19.98 6.90
C ARG A 176 4.85 -20.41 5.45
N ASP A 177 4.17 -21.53 5.29
CA ASP A 177 3.78 -22.06 3.98
C ASP A 177 2.96 -21.02 3.18
N GLY A 178 3.33 -20.83 1.92
CA GLY A 178 2.68 -19.88 1.01
C GLY A 178 3.17 -18.44 1.14
N VAL A 179 4.01 -18.11 2.12
CA VAL A 179 4.64 -16.78 2.24
C VAL A 179 5.91 -16.77 1.40
N ARG A 180 5.99 -15.82 0.48
CA ARG A 180 7.14 -15.64 -0.42
C ARG A 180 8.14 -14.62 0.10
N ALA A 181 7.64 -13.54 0.70
CA ALA A 181 8.47 -12.49 1.25
C ALA A 181 7.73 -11.78 2.39
N VAL A 182 8.49 -11.37 3.40
CA VAL A 182 8.05 -10.40 4.39
C VAL A 182 9.07 -9.27 4.40
N GLU A 183 8.59 -8.05 4.24
CA GLU A 183 9.42 -6.83 4.28
C GLU A 183 8.92 -5.94 5.42
N ALA A 184 9.84 -5.36 6.17
CA ALA A 184 9.55 -4.41 7.23
C ALA A 184 10.11 -3.03 6.88
N LEU A 185 9.29 -2.00 7.03
CA LEU A 185 9.74 -0.61 6.99
C LEU A 185 10.53 -0.24 8.26
N PRO A 186 11.32 0.84 8.21
CA PRO A 186 11.87 1.47 9.40
C PRO A 186 10.81 1.80 10.46
N PRO A 187 11.17 1.86 11.76
CA PRO A 187 10.22 2.07 12.86
C PRO A 187 9.51 3.43 12.81
N ASP A 188 10.09 4.45 12.16
CA ASP A 188 9.53 5.78 12.01
C ASP A 188 8.47 5.90 10.89
N ALA A 189 8.24 4.81 10.13
CA ALA A 189 7.23 4.78 9.08
C ALA A 189 5.81 5.05 9.63
N VAL A 190 5.11 6.01 9.02
CA VAL A 190 3.78 6.44 9.44
C VAL A 190 2.69 5.77 8.61
N SER A 191 1.63 5.31 9.28
CA SER A 191 0.44 4.73 8.62
C SER A 191 -0.10 5.64 7.51
N GLY A 192 -0.26 5.09 6.31
CA GLY A 192 -0.79 5.84 5.16
C GLY A 192 0.16 6.89 4.59
N LYS A 193 1.45 6.85 4.97
CA LYS A 193 2.53 7.70 4.43
C LYS A 193 3.62 6.90 3.71
N PHE A 194 3.35 5.62 3.42
CA PHE A 194 4.18 4.77 2.59
C PHE A 194 3.36 4.20 1.44
N ALA A 195 4.03 3.90 0.32
CA ALA A 195 3.43 3.20 -0.81
C ALA A 195 3.46 1.68 -0.59
N VAL A 196 2.57 0.95 -1.27
CA VAL A 196 2.52 -0.52 -1.21
C VAL A 196 2.40 -1.04 -2.63
N GLU A 197 3.39 -1.80 -3.07
CA GLU A 197 3.43 -2.51 -4.34
C GLU A 197 3.52 -4.02 -4.05
N PRO A 198 2.55 -4.84 -4.47
CA PRO A 198 2.61 -6.27 -4.18
C PRO A 198 3.68 -6.97 -5.06
N LEU A 199 4.50 -7.84 -4.47
CA LEU A 199 5.23 -8.85 -5.24
C LEU A 199 4.21 -9.87 -5.75
N LEU A 200 3.81 -9.75 -7.02
CA LEU A 200 2.88 -10.69 -7.63
C LEU A 200 3.51 -12.08 -7.79
N PRO A 201 2.73 -13.17 -7.68
CA PRO A 201 3.21 -14.53 -7.93
C PRO A 201 3.93 -14.68 -9.29
N GLU A 202 3.46 -13.98 -10.32
CA GLU A 202 4.03 -14.04 -11.67
C GLU A 202 5.36 -13.31 -11.83
N TYR A 203 5.76 -12.46 -10.88
CA TYR A 203 7.09 -11.87 -10.87
C TYR A 203 8.12 -12.90 -10.43
N VAL A 204 8.73 -13.62 -11.38
CA VAL A 204 9.72 -14.68 -11.09
C VAL A 204 11.16 -14.23 -11.28
N ASP A 205 11.46 -13.44 -12.31
CA ASP A 205 12.82 -13.01 -12.64
C ASP A 205 13.03 -11.51 -12.37
N THR A 206 12.23 -10.66 -13.00
CA THR A 206 12.32 -9.20 -12.89
C THR A 206 10.93 -8.60 -12.80
N VAL A 207 10.76 -7.60 -11.95
CA VAL A 207 9.49 -6.89 -11.78
C VAL A 207 9.24 -5.98 -12.98
N GLY A 208 8.10 -6.17 -13.63
CA GLY A 208 7.75 -5.41 -14.82
C GLY A 208 6.34 -5.72 -15.32
N PRO A 209 5.92 -5.06 -16.41
CA PRO A 209 4.58 -5.28 -16.95
C PRO A 209 4.34 -6.75 -17.32
N LEU A 210 3.23 -7.31 -16.82
CA LEU A 210 2.78 -8.65 -17.20
C LEU A 210 2.12 -8.63 -18.59
N PRO A 211 2.03 -9.76 -19.31
CA PRO A 211 1.25 -9.82 -20.54
C PRO A 211 -0.23 -9.44 -20.35
N ASP A 212 -0.82 -8.75 -21.33
CA ASP A 212 -2.26 -8.39 -21.38
C ASP A 212 -2.92 -8.74 -22.73
N ASP A 213 -2.52 -9.86 -23.33
CA ASP A 213 -3.05 -10.35 -24.61
C ASP A 213 -3.92 -11.62 -24.46
N GLY A 214 -4.20 -12.03 -23.22
CA GLY A 214 -5.02 -13.17 -22.90
C GLY A 214 -6.51 -12.98 -23.19
N PRO A 215 -7.26 -14.07 -23.43
CA PRO A 215 -8.71 -14.02 -23.58
C PRO A 215 -9.37 -13.70 -22.23
N ILE A 216 -10.48 -12.99 -22.26
CA ILE A 216 -11.29 -12.75 -21.06
C ILE A 216 -12.32 -13.86 -20.95
N PRO A 217 -12.37 -14.59 -19.82
CA PRO A 217 -13.40 -15.61 -19.62
C PRO A 217 -14.80 -15.01 -19.68
N THR A 218 -15.74 -15.70 -20.32
CA THR A 218 -17.14 -15.28 -20.36
C THR A 218 -17.90 -15.68 -19.09
N GLU A 219 -17.38 -16.65 -18.32
CA GLU A 219 -17.95 -17.16 -17.08
C GLU A 219 -17.11 -16.75 -15.85
#